data_AF-A0A4R9I935-F1
#
_entry.id   AF-A0A4R9I935-F1
#
_cell.length_a   1.000
_cell.length_b   1.000
_cell.length_c   1.000
_cell.angle_alpha   90.00
_cell.angle_beta   90.00
_cell.angle_gamma   90.00
#
_symmetry.space_group_name_H-M   'P 1'
#
loop_
_entity.id
_entity.type
_entity.pdbx_description
1 polymer ?
#
loop_
_entity_poly.entity_id
_entity_poly.type
_entity_poly.pdbx_seq_one_letter_code
_entity_poly.pdbx_strand_id
1 'polypeptide(L)'
;MRGISKNFSLNQDEYFFVNDAVIEEAVIDYFADLHRLKEFHHIEKAQPQKVAAYTSYWIFRRKPIQIIKDLDDEILRKFPNIKFINEMFAYILLMNLVFDAKQPFVGRSIDLFRRLMLYNFKYRQINSQILELVIISLNTDPGRELLAEIEDENVG
;
A
#
# COMPACT_ATOMS: atom_id res chain seq x y z
N MET A 1 -14.18 -37.05 -5.30
CA MET A 1 -15.39 -36.53 -5.97
C MET A 1 -15.01 -35.27 -6.73
N ARG A 2 -15.29 -35.25 -8.04
CA ARG A 2 -15.14 -34.09 -8.93
C ARG A 2 -16.05 -32.95 -8.45
N GLY A 3 -15.51 -31.74 -8.34
CA GLY A 3 -16.24 -30.56 -7.92
C GLY A 3 -15.68 -29.29 -8.55
N ILE A 4 -15.91 -29.14 -9.85
CA ILE A 4 -16.14 -27.87 -10.57
C ILE A 4 -15.27 -26.68 -10.10
N SER A 5 -13.97 -26.69 -10.44
CA SER A 5 -13.27 -25.43 -10.71
C SER A 5 -13.60 -25.03 -12.14
N LYS A 6 -14.71 -24.31 -12.33
CA LYS A 6 -14.86 -23.52 -13.56
C LYS A 6 -13.75 -22.47 -13.49
N ASN A 7 -12.83 -22.51 -14.45
CA ASN A 7 -11.87 -21.45 -14.71
C ASN A 7 -12.66 -20.18 -15.06
N PHE A 8 -13.06 -19.41 -14.06
CA PHE A 8 -13.67 -18.11 -14.25
C PHE A 8 -12.53 -17.09 -14.39
N SER A 9 -12.13 -16.81 -15.62
CA SER A 9 -11.33 -15.63 -15.94
C SER A 9 -12.28 -14.48 -16.25
N LEU A 10 -12.24 -13.42 -15.45
CA LEU A 10 -12.84 -12.15 -15.85
C LEU A 10 -11.96 -11.53 -16.94
N ASN A 11 -12.56 -11.12 -18.05
CA ASN A 11 -11.84 -10.34 -19.06
C ASN A 11 -11.62 -8.92 -18.51
N GLN A 12 -10.41 -8.61 -18.06
CA GLN A 12 -10.13 -7.37 -17.34
C GLN A 12 -10.34 -6.13 -18.23
N ASP A 13 -9.94 -6.21 -19.50
CA ASP A 13 -10.01 -5.11 -20.47
C ASP A 13 -11.47 -4.72 -20.81
N GLU A 14 -12.43 -5.60 -20.52
CA GLU A 14 -13.85 -5.33 -20.70
C GLU A 14 -14.43 -4.45 -19.57
N TYR A 15 -13.86 -4.55 -18.37
CA TYR A 15 -14.39 -3.92 -17.16
C TYR A 15 -13.52 -2.78 -16.65
N PHE A 16 -12.23 -2.77 -16.99
CA PHE A 16 -11.27 -1.82 -16.45
C PHE A 16 -10.37 -1.25 -17.53
N PHE A 17 -9.99 0.01 -17.37
CA PHE A 17 -8.85 0.60 -18.07
C PHE A 17 -7.99 1.41 -17.11
N VAL A 18 -6.75 1.62 -17.49
CA VAL A 18 -5.85 2.54 -16.82
C VAL A 18 -5.97 3.90 -17.50
N ASN A 19 -6.31 4.93 -16.73
CA ASN A 19 -6.40 6.29 -17.25
C ASN A 19 -5.07 7.02 -17.09
N ASP A 20 -4.37 7.22 -18.21
CA ASP A 20 -3.05 7.86 -18.24
C ASP A 20 -3.07 9.29 -17.68
N ALA A 21 -4.11 10.08 -17.97
CA ALA A 21 -4.23 11.44 -17.44
C ALA A 21 -4.34 11.45 -15.90
N VAL A 22 -5.03 10.46 -15.32
CA VAL A 22 -5.13 10.31 -13.87
C VAL A 22 -3.79 9.89 -13.26
N ILE A 23 -3.00 9.10 -13.98
CA ILE A 23 -1.62 8.79 -13.59
C ILE A 23 -0.75 10.05 -13.63
N GLU A 24 -0.82 10.84 -14.70
CA GLU A 24 -0.08 12.10 -14.82
C GLU A 24 -0.40 13.05 -13.66
N GLU A 25 -1.68 13.20 -13.31
CA GLU A 25 -2.10 13.97 -12.14
C GLU A 25 -1.51 13.41 -10.83
N ALA A 26 -1.49 12.09 -10.65
CA ALA A 26 -0.90 11.47 -9.46
C ALA A 26 0.61 11.72 -9.36
N VAL A 27 1.31 11.70 -10.50
CA VAL A 27 2.74 12.00 -10.58
C VAL A 27 3.01 13.48 -10.25
N ILE A 28 2.20 14.40 -10.80
CA ILE A 28 2.30 15.83 -10.51
C ILE A 28 2.09 16.10 -9.01
N ASP A 29 1.03 15.54 -8.42
CA ASP A 29 0.76 15.70 -6.99
C ASP A 29 1.90 15.17 -6.12
N TYR A 30 2.44 14.00 -6.47
CA TYR A 30 3.59 13.41 -5.80
C TYR A 30 4.79 14.36 -5.81
N PHE A 31 5.15 14.91 -6.96
CA PHE A 31 6.28 15.84 -7.06
C PHE A 31 6.00 17.16 -6.34
N ALA A 32 4.76 17.66 -6.36
CA ALA A 32 4.38 18.87 -5.63
C ALA A 32 4.52 18.68 -4.12
N ASP A 33 4.08 17.53 -3.57
CA ASP A 33 4.28 17.17 -2.17
C ASP A 33 5.76 17.02 -1.82
N LEU A 34 6.51 16.30 -2.67
CA LEU A 34 7.93 16.08 -2.45
C LEU A 34 8.70 17.39 -2.43
N HIS A 35 8.39 18.31 -3.34
CA HIS A 35 9.00 19.62 -3.40
C HIS A 35 8.73 20.43 -2.12
N ARG A 36 7.46 20.52 -1.69
CA ARG A 36 7.08 21.16 -0.41
C ARG A 36 7.88 20.58 0.75
N LEU A 37 7.96 19.26 0.86
CA LEU A 37 8.68 18.60 1.96
C LEU A 37 10.18 18.89 1.95
N LYS A 38 10.80 18.96 0.77
CA LYS A 38 12.21 19.33 0.64
C LYS A 38 12.46 20.75 1.10
N GLU A 39 11.58 21.68 0.75
CA GLU A 39 11.66 23.08 1.20
C GLU A 39 11.49 23.22 2.71
N PHE A 40 10.47 22.56 3.29
CA PHE A 40 10.19 22.66 4.73
C PHE A 40 11.24 21.99 5.63
N HIS A 41 11.84 20.88 5.19
CA HIS A 41 12.75 20.09 6.03
C HIS A 41 14.22 20.17 5.60
N HIS A 42 14.54 20.99 4.59
CA HIS A 42 15.89 21.11 4.01
C HIS A 42 16.51 19.76 3.60
N ILE A 43 15.68 18.85 3.06
CA ILE A 43 16.10 17.50 2.70
C ILE A 43 16.64 17.49 1.27
N GLU A 44 17.90 17.05 1.09
CA GLU A 44 18.51 16.91 -0.24
C GLU A 44 17.91 15.72 -1.02
N LYS A 45 17.80 14.56 -0.35
CA LYS A 45 17.26 13.30 -0.89
C LYS A 45 16.20 12.71 0.02
N ALA A 46 15.04 12.39 -0.53
CA ALA A 46 13.98 11.73 0.23
C ALA A 46 14.33 10.28 0.53
N GLN A 47 14.03 9.85 1.76
CA GLN A 47 14.24 8.47 2.19
C GLN A 47 13.32 7.51 1.41
N PRO A 48 13.75 6.26 1.14
CA PRO A 48 12.97 5.30 0.37
C PRO A 48 11.56 5.05 0.91
N GLN A 49 11.40 5.04 2.24
CA GLN A 49 10.12 4.86 2.93
C GLN A 49 9.14 5.99 2.58
N LYS A 50 9.65 7.23 2.55
CA LYS A 50 8.88 8.41 2.14
C LYS A 50 8.49 8.33 0.67
N VAL A 51 9.42 7.96 -0.20
CA VAL A 51 9.12 7.76 -1.63
C VAL A 51 8.00 6.73 -1.81
N ALA A 52 8.11 5.57 -1.15
CA ALA A 52 7.11 4.51 -1.22
C ALA A 52 5.73 4.97 -0.70
N ALA A 53 5.70 5.60 0.48
CA ALA A 53 4.47 6.08 1.11
C ALA A 53 3.72 7.10 0.24
N TYR A 54 4.43 8.11 -0.27
CA TYR A 54 3.82 9.17 -1.07
C TYR A 54 3.40 8.66 -2.45
N THR A 55 4.21 7.81 -3.08
CA THR A 55 3.85 7.20 -4.38
C THR A 55 2.56 6.40 -4.26
N SER A 56 2.48 5.48 -3.28
CA SER A 56 1.29 4.64 -3.09
C SER A 56 0.08 5.44 -2.62
N TYR A 57 0.28 6.49 -1.82
CA TYR A 57 -0.80 7.39 -1.41
C TYR A 57 -1.45 8.09 -2.61
N TRP A 58 -0.66 8.68 -3.52
CA TRP A 58 -1.22 9.43 -4.64
C TRP A 58 -1.94 8.54 -5.65
N ILE A 59 -1.44 7.32 -5.88
CA ILE A 59 -2.15 6.29 -6.65
C ILE A 59 -3.47 5.91 -5.98
N PHE A 60 -3.47 5.67 -4.66
CA PHE A 60 -4.70 5.38 -3.89
C PHE A 60 -5.72 6.53 -3.98
N ARG A 61 -5.25 7.79 -3.88
CA ARG A 61 -6.11 8.97 -3.90
C ARG A 61 -6.74 9.17 -5.29
N ARG A 62 -5.91 9.13 -6.34
CA ARG A 62 -6.32 9.44 -7.72
C ARG A 62 -7.10 8.32 -8.38
N LYS A 63 -6.91 7.06 -7.94
CA LYS A 63 -7.62 5.87 -8.44
C LYS A 63 -7.51 5.70 -9.96
N PRO A 64 -6.30 5.51 -10.51
CA PRO A 64 -6.07 5.49 -11.96
C PRO A 64 -6.75 4.32 -12.70
N ILE A 65 -7.10 3.24 -12.01
CA ILE A 65 -7.83 2.12 -12.59
C ILE A 65 -9.33 2.46 -12.58
N GLN A 66 -9.87 2.69 -13.76
CA GLN A 66 -11.25 3.15 -13.97
C GLN A 66 -12.14 1.97 -14.38
N ILE A 67 -13.38 1.98 -13.89
CA ILE A 67 -14.39 0.93 -14.18
C ILE A 67 -15.21 1.38 -15.40
N ILE A 68 -15.20 0.58 -16.46
CA ILE A 68 -15.88 0.86 -17.74
C ILE A 68 -17.32 0.36 -17.72
N LYS A 69 -17.56 -0.78 -17.07
CA LYS A 69 -18.86 -1.44 -17.01
C LYS A 69 -19.26 -1.69 -15.57
N ASP A 70 -20.55 -1.57 -15.32
CA ASP A 70 -21.11 -1.89 -14.02
C ASP A 70 -20.77 -3.34 -13.64
N LEU A 71 -20.30 -3.49 -12.40
CA LEU A 71 -19.99 -4.78 -11.80
C LEU A 71 -21.30 -5.35 -11.28
N ASP A 72 -21.91 -6.28 -12.02
CA ASP A 72 -23.15 -6.92 -11.60
C ASP A 72 -22.99 -7.74 -10.31
N ASP A 73 -24.12 -8.12 -9.69
CA ASP A 73 -24.14 -8.89 -8.45
C ASP A 73 -23.46 -10.26 -8.58
N GLU A 74 -23.46 -10.86 -9.78
CA GLU A 74 -22.80 -12.14 -10.01
C GLU A 74 -21.28 -11.98 -9.93
N ILE A 75 -20.73 -10.95 -10.56
CA ILE A 75 -19.32 -10.58 -10.54
C ILE A 75 -18.91 -10.18 -9.13
N LEU A 76 -19.69 -9.35 -8.44
CA LEU A 76 -19.37 -8.93 -7.06
C LEU A 76 -19.44 -10.10 -6.07
N ARG A 77 -20.35 -11.07 -6.26
CA ARG A 77 -20.39 -12.29 -5.44
C ARG A 77 -19.17 -13.18 -5.68
N LYS A 78 -18.69 -13.26 -6.92
CA LYS A 78 -17.49 -14.05 -7.29
C LYS A 78 -16.19 -13.36 -6.89
N PHE A 79 -16.10 -12.05 -7.08
CA PHE A 79 -14.93 -11.22 -6.88
C PHE A 79 -15.27 -10.03 -5.96
N PRO A 80 -15.53 -10.25 -4.66
CA PRO A 80 -16.03 -9.22 -3.75
C PRO A 80 -15.06 -8.04 -3.55
N ASN A 81 -13.77 -8.26 -3.81
CA ASN A 81 -12.74 -7.25 -3.68
C ASN A 81 -12.50 -6.43 -4.95
N ILE A 82 -13.16 -6.76 -6.07
CA ILE A 82 -12.86 -6.13 -7.36
C ILE A 82 -13.26 -4.66 -7.41
N LYS A 83 -14.28 -4.26 -6.63
CA LYS A 83 -14.64 -2.86 -6.41
C LYS A 83 -13.57 -2.04 -5.68
N PHE A 84 -12.59 -2.71 -5.06
CA PHE A 84 -11.47 -2.11 -4.33
C PHE A 84 -10.14 -2.26 -5.08
N ILE A 85 -10.19 -2.30 -6.41
CA ILE A 85 -9.01 -2.59 -7.24
C ILE A 85 -7.89 -1.57 -7.04
N ASN A 86 -8.22 -0.28 -6.92
CA ASN A 86 -7.23 0.78 -6.68
C ASN A 86 -6.60 0.68 -5.28
N GLU A 87 -7.40 0.35 -4.28
CA GLU A 87 -6.97 0.14 -2.90
C GLU A 87 -6.01 -1.06 -2.80
N MET A 88 -6.34 -2.15 -3.48
CA MET A 88 -5.46 -3.32 -3.57
C MET A 88 -4.19 -3.02 -4.34
N PHE A 89 -4.29 -2.29 -5.45
CA PHE A 89 -3.14 -1.90 -6.26
C PHE A 89 -2.18 -1.00 -5.47
N ALA A 90 -2.69 0.03 -4.80
CA ALA A 90 -1.88 0.91 -3.97
C ALA A 90 -1.19 0.18 -2.80
N TYR A 91 -1.89 -0.76 -2.16
CA TYR A 91 -1.28 -1.62 -1.14
C TYR A 91 -0.14 -2.48 -1.74
N ILE A 92 -0.37 -3.15 -2.86
CA ILE A 92 0.65 -3.99 -3.52
C ILE A 92 1.85 -3.14 -3.94
N LEU A 93 1.61 -1.96 -4.51
CA LEU A 93 2.64 -1.00 -4.88
C LEU A 93 3.48 -0.61 -3.65
N LEU A 94 2.84 -0.29 -2.52
CA LEU A 94 3.53 0.03 -1.28
C LEU A 94 4.43 -1.11 -0.82
N MET A 95 3.90 -2.33 -0.76
CA MET A 95 4.65 -3.50 -0.31
C MET A 95 5.84 -3.77 -1.22
N ASN A 96 5.68 -3.65 -2.53
CA ASN A 96 6.75 -3.88 -3.51
C ASN A 96 7.83 -2.80 -3.48
N LEU A 97 7.49 -1.56 -3.10
CA LEU A 97 8.47 -0.47 -2.99
C LEU A 97 9.26 -0.53 -1.68
N VAL A 98 8.71 -1.13 -0.63
CA VAL A 98 9.33 -1.18 0.70
C VAL A 98 10.09 -2.48 0.92
N PHE A 99 9.55 -3.61 0.47
CA PHE A 99 10.09 -4.93 0.80
C PHE A 99 10.79 -5.58 -0.39
N ASP A 100 11.98 -6.10 -0.13
CA ASP A 100 12.68 -6.95 -1.10
C ASP A 100 12.05 -8.34 -1.11
N ALA A 101 11.57 -8.78 -2.27
CA ALA A 101 11.04 -10.12 -2.47
C ALA A 101 12.04 -11.24 -2.09
N LYS A 102 13.34 -10.93 -2.05
CA LYS A 102 14.41 -11.85 -1.65
C LYS A 102 14.54 -12.02 -0.13
N GLN A 103 13.93 -11.14 0.66
CA GLN A 103 13.93 -11.22 2.13
C GLN A 103 12.50 -11.42 2.63
N PRO A 104 11.98 -12.66 2.63
CA PRO A 104 10.61 -12.92 3.05
C PRO A 104 10.44 -12.61 4.55
N PHE A 105 9.35 -11.90 4.88
CA PHE A 105 8.90 -11.77 6.26
C PHE A 105 8.48 -13.13 6.80
N VAL A 106 9.17 -13.62 7.83
CA VAL A 106 8.84 -14.88 8.51
C VAL A 106 8.20 -14.56 9.86
N GLY A 107 6.90 -14.82 10.01
CA GLY A 107 6.22 -14.70 11.31
C GLY A 107 4.70 -14.56 11.23
N ARG A 108 3.98 -14.86 12.32
CA ARG A 108 2.50 -14.77 12.41
C ARG A 108 1.95 -13.34 12.26
N SER A 109 2.79 -12.31 12.43
CA SER A 109 2.37 -10.91 12.44
C SER A 109 2.15 -10.31 11.05
N ILE A 110 2.75 -10.86 9.98
CA ILE A 110 2.64 -10.30 8.63
C ILE A 110 1.23 -10.46 8.03
N ASP A 111 0.55 -11.57 8.33
CA ASP A 111 -0.83 -11.80 7.88
C ASP A 111 -1.82 -10.85 8.57
N LEU A 112 -1.59 -10.55 9.85
CA LEU A 112 -2.36 -9.56 10.57
C LEU A 112 -2.10 -8.16 10.01
N PHE A 113 -0.83 -7.80 9.79
CA PHE A 113 -0.44 -6.54 9.18
C PHE A 113 -1.11 -6.33 7.82
N ARG A 114 -1.00 -7.31 6.90
CA ARG A 114 -1.65 -7.29 5.60
C ARG A 114 -3.16 -7.06 5.70
N ARG A 115 -3.85 -7.77 6.60
CA ARG A 115 -5.30 -7.62 6.80
C ARG A 115 -5.68 -6.22 7.30
N LEU A 116 -4.92 -5.70 8.27
CA LEU A 116 -5.15 -4.35 8.81
C LEU A 116 -4.87 -3.28 7.77
N MET A 117 -3.78 -3.39 7.01
CA MET A 117 -3.46 -2.45 5.94
C MET A 117 -4.55 -2.44 4.86
N LEU A 118 -4.96 -3.60 4.35
CA LEU A 118 -6.03 -3.70 3.36
C LEU A 118 -7.37 -3.16 3.89
N TYR A 119 -7.68 -3.38 5.18
CA TYR A 119 -8.87 -2.79 5.80
C TYR A 119 -8.79 -1.25 5.82
N ASN A 120 -7.63 -0.69 6.19
CA ASN A 120 -7.42 0.75 6.21
C ASN A 120 -7.54 1.37 4.81
N PHE A 121 -6.91 0.77 3.79
CA PHE A 121 -7.05 1.23 2.40
C PHE A 121 -8.51 1.22 1.93
N LYS A 122 -9.32 0.22 2.33
CA LYS A 122 -10.72 0.11 1.90
C LYS A 122 -11.70 1.03 2.61
N TYR A 123 -11.48 1.29 3.90
CA TYR A 123 -12.53 1.82 4.77
C TYR A 123 -12.09 3.00 5.65
N ARG A 124 -10.83 3.44 5.57
CA ARG A 124 -10.30 4.52 6.42
C ARG A 124 -9.73 5.67 5.59
N GLN A 125 -9.66 6.83 6.22
CA GLN A 125 -8.92 7.97 5.71
C GLN A 125 -7.45 7.78 6.06
N ILE A 126 -6.65 7.45 5.06
CA ILE A 126 -5.19 7.34 5.15
C ILE A 126 -4.56 8.52 4.43
N ASN A 127 -3.42 9.01 4.93
CA ASN A 127 -2.60 10.00 4.25
C ASN A 127 -1.16 9.46 4.11
N SER A 128 -0.35 10.15 3.30
CA SER A 128 1.04 9.77 3.03
C SER A 128 1.89 9.66 4.29
N GLN A 129 1.71 10.55 5.26
CA GLN A 129 2.44 10.56 6.53
C GLN A 129 2.13 9.34 7.41
N ILE A 130 0.86 8.90 7.45
CA ILE A 130 0.45 7.68 8.16
C ILE A 130 1.11 6.46 7.51
N LEU A 131 1.13 6.38 6.17
CA LEU A 131 1.80 5.30 5.47
C LEU A 131 3.32 5.31 5.75
N GLU A 132 3.95 6.48 5.73
CA GLU A 132 5.37 6.64 6.08
C GLU A 132 5.66 6.15 7.50
N LEU A 133 4.87 6.59 8.49
CA LEU A 133 5.01 6.16 9.88
C LEU A 133 4.89 4.63 10.01
N VAL A 134 3.88 4.02 9.40
CA VAL A 134 3.67 2.57 9.47
C VAL A 134 4.87 1.80 8.89
N ILE A 135 5.43 2.27 7.78
CA ILE A 135 6.60 1.65 7.14
C ILE A 135 7.83 1.80 8.03
N ILE A 136 8.05 2.97 8.62
CA ILE A 136 9.17 3.21 9.53
C ILE A 136 9.02 2.30 10.75
N SER A 137 7.85 2.28 11.39
CA SER A 137 7.58 1.45 12.57
C SER A 137 7.73 -0.05 12.31
N LEU A 138 7.49 -0.53 11.08
CA LEU A 138 7.73 -1.93 10.76
C LEU A 138 9.23 -2.25 10.59
N ASN A 139 10.04 -1.26 10.21
CA ASN A 139 11.49 -1.41 10.07
C ASN A 139 12.24 -1.15 11.39
N THR A 140 11.63 -0.44 12.34
CA THR A 140 12.13 -0.31 13.71
C THR A 140 11.81 -1.60 14.47
N ASP A 141 12.77 -2.15 15.22
CA ASP A 141 12.55 -3.26 16.15
C ASP A 141 12.50 -2.70 17.58
N PRO A 142 11.32 -2.30 18.10
CA PRO A 142 11.22 -1.63 19.39
C PRO A 142 11.59 -2.56 20.54
N GLY A 143 11.47 -3.88 20.33
CA GLY A 143 11.83 -4.88 21.33
C GLY A 143 13.33 -4.95 21.57
N ARG A 144 14.15 -4.75 20.52
CA ARG A 144 15.61 -4.77 20.65
C ARG A 144 16.16 -3.56 21.40
N GLU A 145 15.63 -2.38 21.13
CA GLU A 145 16.04 -1.14 21.79
C GLU A 145 15.59 -1.10 23.26
N LEU A 146 14.34 -1.48 23.53
CA LEU A 146 13.83 -1.55 24.91
C LEU A 146 14.56 -2.62 25.76
N LEU A 147 14.90 -3.76 25.17
CA LEU A 147 15.69 -4.78 25.87
C LEU A 147 17.13 -4.32 26.12
N ALA A 148 17.73 -3.56 25.20
CA ALA A 148 19.06 -2.97 25.41
C ALA A 148 19.05 -1.90 26.53
N GLU A 149 18.01 -1.05 26.60
CA GLU A 149 17.85 -0.07 27.68
C GLU A 149 17.66 -0.75 29.05
N ILE A 150 16.89 -1.84 29.11
CA ILE A 150 16.70 -2.61 30.35
C ILE A 150 17.99 -3.34 30.75
N GLU A 151 18.79 -3.82 29.80
CA GLU A 151 20.10 -4.43 30.09
C GLU A 151 21.09 -3.40 30.65
N ASP A 152 21.13 -2.17 30.10
CA ASP A 152 22.00 -1.09 30.60
C ASP A 152 21.59 -0.56 31.99
N GLU A 153 20.28 -0.50 32.31
CA GLU A 153 19.80 -0.12 33.66
C GLU A 153 20.13 -1.15 34.75
N ASN A 154 20.29 -2.43 34.39
CA ASN A 154 20.61 -3.50 35.36
C ASN A 154 22.12 -3.68 35.62
N VAL A 155 22.97 -2.90 34.95
CA VAL A 155 24.44 -2.92 35.10
C VAL A 155 24.97 -1.67 35.84
N GLY A 156 24.07 -0.74 36.22
CA GLY A 156 24.37 0.48 36.99
C GLY A 156 24.30 0.35 38.51
#